data_AF-A0A356QGY1-F1
#
_entry.id   AF-A0A356QGY1-F1
#
_cell.length_a   1.000
_cell.length_b   1.000
_cell.length_c   1.000
_cell.angle_alpha   90.00
_cell.angle_beta   90.00
_cell.angle_gamma   90.00
#
_symmetry.space_group_name_H-M   'P 1'
#
loop_
_entity.id
_entity.type
_entity.pdbx_description
1 polymer ?
#
loop_
_entity_poly.entity_id
_entity_poly.type
_entity_poly.pdbx_seq_one_letter_code
_entity_poly.pdbx_strand_id
1 'polypeptide(L)'
;MSMMHAPQLGKAPSTAHVMRWVIAATLPGLAVMTLYFGLGILSNVLIAALWAVAAEALVLRLRHRPIWPTLNDSSALLTGVLLGASLPPASPWWLIGVGVIAAVVVAKQLYGGLGHNPFNPAMVGYALLLVSFPTHMTLWAPPQSLWPDSLWPQIMGTLTTSALDGLSGATPLDAFKHKGEAVMASEFWASSPLPEGTLSAWRNIALAWLAGGMVLIVKRLISWHIPVAMLGSIMLLSALHYASDTSHFASPLFHLLTGATLFGAFFIATDPVSAATSRQGKLLYGAGIGVLVIL
;
A
#
# COMPACT_ATOMS: atom_id res chain seq x y z
N MET A 1 31.21 -36.33 -29.70
CA MET A 1 31.25 -34.86 -29.51
C MET A 1 30.48 -34.52 -28.25
N SER A 2 31.20 -34.23 -27.16
CA SER A 2 30.60 -33.84 -25.88
C SER A 2 30.16 -32.39 -25.97
N MET A 3 28.85 -32.14 -25.85
CA MET A 3 28.28 -30.80 -25.79
C MET A 3 28.65 -30.18 -24.44
N MET A 4 29.72 -29.38 -24.43
CA MET A 4 30.06 -28.51 -23.31
C MET A 4 28.91 -27.54 -23.09
N HIS A 5 28.13 -27.75 -22.02
CA HIS A 5 27.22 -26.73 -21.52
C HIS A 5 28.07 -25.56 -21.01
N ALA A 6 28.03 -24.43 -21.71
CA ALA A 6 28.59 -23.19 -21.22
C ALA A 6 27.98 -22.86 -19.84
N PRO A 7 28.77 -22.39 -18.86
CA PRO A 7 28.25 -22.03 -17.56
C PRO A 7 27.29 -20.85 -17.74
N GLN A 8 26.01 -21.08 -17.42
CA GLN A 8 24.99 -20.04 -17.48
C GLN A 8 25.38 -18.91 -16.52
N LEU A 9 25.81 -17.79 -17.09
CA LEU A 9 26.02 -16.51 -16.40
C LEU A 9 24.77 -16.18 -15.57
N GLY A 10 24.88 -16.28 -14.25
CA GLY A 10 23.93 -15.82 -13.23
C GLY A 10 22.45 -16.12 -13.48
N LYS A 11 21.92 -17.21 -12.92
CA LYS A 11 20.46 -17.42 -12.86
C LYS A 11 19.77 -16.17 -12.32
N ALA A 12 18.84 -15.62 -13.09
CA ALA A 12 17.95 -14.57 -12.61
C ALA A 12 17.28 -15.02 -11.30
N PRO A 13 17.11 -14.13 -10.30
CA PRO A 13 16.48 -14.49 -9.05
C PRO A 13 15.09 -15.06 -9.31
N SER A 14 14.72 -16.12 -8.59
CA SER A 14 13.38 -16.70 -8.73
C SER A 14 12.32 -15.69 -8.32
N THR A 15 11.14 -15.74 -8.93
CA THR A 15 9.99 -14.90 -8.56
C THR A 15 9.72 -14.97 -7.06
N ALA A 16 9.73 -16.18 -6.49
CA ALA A 16 9.58 -16.40 -5.05
C ALA A 16 10.61 -15.62 -4.21
N HIS A 17 11.85 -15.56 -4.66
CA HIS A 17 12.90 -14.81 -3.98
C HIS A 17 12.60 -13.31 -3.96
N VAL A 18 12.21 -12.76 -5.11
CA VAL A 18 11.84 -11.34 -5.23
C VAL A 18 10.63 -11.04 -4.34
N MET A 19 9.55 -11.81 -4.44
CA MET A 19 8.31 -11.59 -3.68
C MET A 19 8.54 -11.66 -2.17
N ARG A 20 9.34 -12.61 -1.68
CA ARG A 20 9.68 -12.73 -0.26
C ARG A 20 10.51 -11.56 0.24
N TRP A 21 11.42 -11.04 -0.57
CA TRP A 21 12.16 -9.82 -0.20
C TRP A 21 11.27 -8.59 -0.17
N VAL A 22 10.29 -8.48 -1.08
CA VAL A 22 9.30 -7.39 -1.02
C VAL A 22 8.50 -7.49 0.28
N ILE A 23 8.03 -8.68 0.66
CA ILE A 23 7.36 -8.91 1.96
C ILE A 23 8.30 -8.56 3.13
N ALA A 24 9.57 -8.97 3.08
CA ALA A 24 10.51 -8.65 4.14
C ALA A 24 10.77 -7.13 4.25
N ALA A 25 10.79 -6.43 3.11
CA ALA A 25 10.98 -5.00 3.04
C ALA A 25 9.74 -4.20 3.50
N THR A 26 8.54 -4.79 3.55
CA THR A 26 7.37 -4.12 4.13
C THR A 26 7.38 -4.14 5.66
N LEU A 27 8.14 -5.05 6.29
CA LEU A 27 8.13 -5.23 7.74
C LEU A 27 8.46 -3.96 8.56
N PRO A 28 9.44 -3.11 8.19
CA PRO A 28 9.69 -1.88 8.93
C PRO A 28 8.49 -0.93 8.91
N GLY A 29 7.87 -0.75 7.75
CA GLY A 29 6.66 0.06 7.58
C GLY A 29 5.50 -0.49 8.40
N LEU A 30 5.24 -1.79 8.30
CA LEU A 30 4.20 -2.48 9.07
C LEU A 30 4.43 -2.40 10.58
N ALA A 31 5.67 -2.56 11.03
CA ALA A 31 6.01 -2.48 12.45
C ALA A 31 5.71 -1.08 13.00
N VAL A 32 6.20 -0.03 12.33
CA VAL A 32 5.96 1.35 12.76
C VAL A 32 4.47 1.70 12.68
N MET A 33 3.78 1.28 11.61
CA MET A 33 2.34 1.50 11.46
C MET A 33 1.53 0.80 12.55
N THR A 34 1.91 -0.43 12.94
CA THR A 34 1.28 -1.18 14.03
C THR A 34 1.57 -0.55 15.40
N LEU A 35 2.75 0.03 15.60
CA LEU A 35 3.10 0.72 16.85
C LEU A 35 2.26 1.99 17.07
N TYR A 36 1.95 2.73 16.01
CA TYR A 36 1.15 3.95 16.11
C TYR A 36 -0.35 3.70 16.04
N PHE A 37 -0.82 2.78 15.19
CA PHE A 37 -2.25 2.55 14.93
C PHE A 37 -2.79 1.27 15.57
N GLY A 38 -1.98 0.56 16.35
CA GLY A 38 -2.37 -0.65 17.05
C GLY A 38 -2.35 -1.92 16.21
N LEU A 39 -2.67 -3.03 16.86
CA LEU A 39 -2.65 -4.38 16.26
C LEU A 39 -3.67 -4.61 15.15
N GLY A 40 -4.63 -3.70 14.96
CA GLY A 40 -5.61 -3.77 13.86
C GLY A 40 -4.95 -3.89 12.48
N ILE A 41 -3.86 -3.15 12.25
CA ILE A 41 -3.09 -3.23 11.00
C ILE A 41 -2.46 -4.61 10.81
N LEU A 42 -1.86 -5.16 11.85
CA LEU A 42 -1.26 -6.49 11.79
C LEU A 42 -2.33 -7.56 11.56
N SER A 43 -3.49 -7.47 12.23
CA SER A 43 -4.60 -8.39 11.98
C SER A 43 -5.12 -8.30 10.55
N ASN A 44 -5.21 -7.09 9.97
CA ASN A 44 -5.61 -6.91 8.58
C ASN A 44 -4.68 -7.66 7.63
N VAL A 45 -3.36 -7.46 7.81
CA VAL A 45 -2.33 -8.12 7.00
C VAL A 45 -2.38 -9.63 7.14
N LEU A 46 -2.50 -10.16 8.36
CA LEU A 46 -2.57 -11.60 8.60
C LEU A 46 -3.83 -12.22 7.99
N ILE A 47 -4.99 -11.60 8.21
CA ILE A 47 -6.27 -12.06 7.66
C ILE A 47 -6.24 -11.99 6.12
N ALA A 48 -5.77 -10.89 5.55
CA ALA A 48 -5.66 -10.73 4.10
C ALA A 48 -4.70 -11.74 3.47
N ALA A 49 -3.55 -11.99 4.11
CA ALA A 49 -2.57 -13.00 3.70
C ALA A 49 -3.19 -14.41 3.70
N LEU A 50 -3.88 -14.78 4.78
CA LEU A 50 -4.55 -16.08 4.91
C LEU A 50 -5.64 -16.24 3.85
N TRP A 51 -6.51 -15.23 3.69
CA TRP A 51 -7.53 -15.23 2.63
C TRP A 51 -6.91 -15.34 1.24
N ALA A 52 -5.79 -14.66 0.98
CA ALA A 52 -5.22 -14.61 -0.36
C ALA A 52 -4.62 -15.97 -0.75
N VAL A 53 -3.90 -16.59 0.18
CA VAL A 53 -3.36 -17.95 0.00
C VAL A 53 -4.50 -18.97 -0.14
N ALA A 54 -5.54 -18.87 0.71
CA ALA A 54 -6.69 -19.76 0.64
C ALA A 54 -7.48 -19.61 -0.68
N ALA A 55 -7.73 -18.38 -1.12
CA ALA A 55 -8.44 -18.08 -2.36
C ALA A 55 -7.65 -18.59 -3.58
N GLU A 56 -6.33 -18.37 -3.61
CA GLU A 56 -5.49 -18.90 -4.69
C GLU A 56 -5.48 -20.43 -4.69
N ALA A 57 -5.30 -21.07 -3.53
CA ALA A 57 -5.32 -22.53 -3.41
C ALA A 57 -6.65 -23.12 -3.89
N LEU A 58 -7.77 -22.48 -3.52
CA LEU A 58 -9.11 -22.88 -3.94
C LEU A 58 -9.27 -22.78 -5.46
N VAL A 59 -8.90 -21.65 -6.07
CA VAL A 59 -9.01 -21.48 -7.53
C VAL A 59 -8.12 -22.46 -8.27
N LEU A 60 -6.90 -22.72 -7.79
CA LEU A 60 -6.01 -23.72 -8.40
C LEU A 60 -6.60 -25.13 -8.29
N ARG A 61 -7.21 -25.48 -7.15
CA ARG A 61 -7.91 -26.76 -6.96
C ARG A 61 -9.08 -26.90 -7.94
N LEU A 62 -9.91 -25.86 -8.07
CA LEU A 62 -11.04 -25.84 -9.01
C LEU A 62 -10.59 -25.92 -10.48
N ARG A 63 -9.40 -25.39 -10.80
CA ARG A 63 -8.81 -25.44 -12.14
C ARG A 63 -7.96 -26.70 -12.39
N HIS A 64 -7.90 -27.64 -11.45
CA HIS A 64 -7.05 -28.83 -11.50
C HIS A 64 -5.57 -28.52 -11.80
N ARG A 65 -5.04 -27.42 -11.24
CA ARG A 65 -3.65 -26.98 -11.38
C ARG A 65 -2.83 -27.34 -10.12
N PRO A 66 -1.50 -27.50 -10.25
CA PRO A 66 -0.66 -27.83 -9.09
C PRO A 66 -0.65 -26.67 -8.09
N ILE A 67 -1.02 -26.97 -6.83
CA ILE A 67 -1.19 -25.97 -5.78
C ILE A 67 0.15 -25.51 -5.22
N TRP A 68 1.00 -26.45 -4.80
CA TRP A 68 2.25 -26.16 -4.09
C TRP A 68 3.26 -25.30 -4.88
N PRO A 69 3.55 -25.56 -6.16
CA PRO A 69 4.52 -24.74 -6.91
C PRO A 69 4.08 -23.29 -7.04
N THR A 70 2.78 -23.06 -7.26
CA THR A 70 2.20 -21.72 -7.37
C THR A 70 2.20 -21.01 -6.03
N LEU A 71 1.71 -21.63 -4.95
CA LEU A 71 1.73 -20.98 -3.63
C LEU A 71 3.14 -20.63 -3.14
N ASN A 72 4.14 -21.43 -3.54
CA ASN A 72 5.53 -21.19 -3.17
C ASN A 72 6.11 -19.91 -3.81
N ASP A 73 5.50 -19.40 -4.89
CA ASP A 73 5.87 -18.12 -5.51
C ASP A 73 5.60 -16.90 -4.61
N SER A 74 4.82 -17.09 -3.53
CA SER A 74 4.52 -16.08 -2.51
C SER A 74 3.80 -14.83 -3.04
N SER A 75 3.26 -14.89 -4.26
CA SER A 75 2.64 -13.73 -4.91
C SER A 75 1.24 -13.45 -4.40
N ALA A 76 0.41 -14.47 -4.13
CA ALA A 76 -0.86 -14.24 -3.42
C ALA A 76 -0.64 -13.76 -1.99
N LEU A 77 0.39 -14.29 -1.30
CA LEU A 77 0.78 -13.81 0.02
C LEU A 77 1.14 -12.32 -0.03
N LEU A 78 1.97 -11.91 -0.99
CA LEU A 78 2.32 -10.49 -1.18
C LEU A 78 1.07 -9.65 -1.48
N THR A 79 0.18 -10.11 -2.36
CA THR A 79 -1.09 -9.41 -2.64
C THR A 79 -1.90 -9.17 -1.37
N GLY A 80 -2.03 -10.17 -0.50
CA GLY A 80 -2.70 -10.05 0.78
C GLY A 80 -1.99 -9.07 1.72
N VAL A 81 -0.66 -9.13 1.81
CA VAL A 81 0.15 -8.22 2.63
C VAL A 81 -0.02 -6.76 2.18
N LEU A 82 0.08 -6.50 0.87
CA LEU A 82 -0.07 -5.14 0.32
C LEU A 82 -1.49 -4.61 0.49
N LEU A 83 -2.50 -5.44 0.24
CA LEU A 83 -3.89 -5.05 0.44
C LEU A 83 -4.15 -4.76 1.93
N GLY A 84 -3.78 -5.68 2.84
CA GLY A 84 -4.00 -5.51 4.27
C GLY A 84 -3.29 -4.29 4.86
N ALA A 85 -2.10 -3.93 4.35
CA ALA A 85 -1.38 -2.71 4.73
C ALA A 85 -2.07 -1.42 4.26
N SER A 86 -2.85 -1.48 3.17
CA SER A 86 -3.61 -0.34 2.64
C SER A 86 -4.96 -0.13 3.34
N LEU A 87 -5.41 -1.08 4.17
CA LEU A 87 -6.72 -1.01 4.81
C LEU A 87 -6.66 -0.30 6.18
N PRO A 88 -7.71 0.44 6.55
CA PRO A 88 -7.77 1.07 7.87
C PRO A 88 -7.73 0.04 9.02
N PRO A 89 -7.17 0.37 10.20
CA PRO A 89 -6.98 -0.59 11.30
C PRO A 89 -8.26 -1.30 11.75
N ALA A 90 -9.40 -0.61 11.70
CA ALA A 90 -10.70 -1.12 12.13
C ALA A 90 -11.45 -1.90 11.02
N SER A 91 -10.74 -2.47 10.05
CA SER A 91 -11.35 -3.21 8.94
C SER A 91 -11.83 -4.60 9.40
N PRO A 92 -13.12 -4.93 9.22
CA PRO A 92 -13.62 -6.24 9.63
C PRO A 92 -13.17 -7.36 8.68
N TRP A 93 -13.08 -8.58 9.20
CA TRP A 93 -12.58 -9.75 8.46
C TRP A 93 -13.31 -10.01 7.14
N TRP A 94 -14.63 -9.75 7.07
CA TRP A 94 -15.44 -9.97 5.89
C TRP A 94 -15.11 -8.95 4.77
N LEU A 95 -14.82 -7.69 5.14
CA LEU A 95 -14.46 -6.64 4.19
C LEU A 95 -13.11 -6.98 3.54
N ILE A 96 -12.16 -7.41 4.35
CA ILE A 96 -10.86 -7.91 3.88
C ILE A 96 -11.06 -9.10 2.94
N GLY A 97 -11.93 -10.05 3.29
CA GLY A 97 -12.29 -11.19 2.45
C GLY A 97 -12.81 -10.78 1.08
N VAL A 98 -13.74 -9.82 1.00
CA VAL A 98 -14.27 -9.29 -0.26
C VAL A 98 -13.15 -8.67 -1.12
N GLY A 99 -12.31 -7.83 -0.52
CA GLY A 99 -11.18 -7.21 -1.23
C GLY A 99 -10.18 -8.23 -1.76
N VAL A 100 -9.89 -9.27 -0.98
CA VAL A 100 -8.99 -10.35 -1.39
C VAL A 100 -9.58 -11.19 -2.51
N ILE A 101 -10.89 -11.49 -2.47
CA ILE A 101 -11.55 -12.20 -3.58
C ILE A 101 -11.44 -11.38 -4.87
N ALA A 102 -11.71 -10.09 -4.81
CA ALA A 102 -11.53 -9.20 -5.96
C ALA A 102 -10.07 -9.16 -6.44
N ALA A 103 -9.10 -9.07 -5.54
CA ALA A 103 -7.69 -9.04 -5.88
C ALA A 103 -7.20 -10.37 -6.49
N VAL A 104 -7.44 -11.49 -5.81
CA VAL A 104 -6.85 -12.78 -6.19
C VAL A 104 -7.68 -13.49 -7.24
N VAL A 105 -8.99 -13.60 -7.05
CA VAL A 105 -9.84 -14.33 -7.99
C VAL A 105 -10.04 -13.51 -9.25
N VAL A 106 -10.53 -12.28 -9.13
CA VAL A 106 -10.92 -11.46 -10.29
C VAL A 106 -9.70 -10.86 -10.98
N ALA A 107 -8.85 -10.13 -10.27
CA ALA A 107 -7.77 -9.37 -10.90
C ALA A 107 -6.55 -10.22 -11.31
N LYS A 108 -6.33 -11.37 -10.65
CA LYS A 108 -5.18 -12.23 -10.93
C LYS A 108 -5.56 -13.54 -11.63
N GLN A 109 -6.44 -14.33 -11.04
CA GLN A 109 -6.67 -15.71 -11.51
C GLN A 109 -7.55 -15.79 -12.77
N LEU A 110 -8.54 -14.90 -12.96
CA LEU A 110 -9.33 -14.87 -14.21
C LEU A 110 -8.47 -14.59 -15.45
N TYR A 111 -7.40 -13.83 -15.30
CA TYR A 111 -6.45 -13.52 -16.38
C TYR A 111 -5.38 -14.60 -16.57
N GLY A 112 -5.42 -15.70 -15.79
CA GLY A 112 -4.52 -16.83 -15.95
C GLY A 112 -3.49 -17.00 -14.84
N GLY A 113 -3.38 -16.05 -13.90
CA GLY A 113 -2.47 -16.11 -12.75
C GLY A 113 -1.33 -15.10 -12.84
N LEU A 114 -0.22 -15.38 -12.14
CA LEU A 114 0.94 -14.51 -12.09
C LEU A 114 1.56 -14.30 -13.49
N GLY A 115 1.84 -13.05 -13.85
CA GLY A 115 2.45 -12.69 -15.13
C GLY A 115 1.45 -12.29 -16.23
N HIS A 116 0.15 -12.50 -15.99
CA HIS A 116 -0.92 -12.17 -16.93
C HIS A 116 -1.91 -11.13 -16.39
N ASN A 117 -1.74 -10.68 -15.14
CA ASN A 117 -2.60 -9.67 -14.55
C ASN A 117 -2.35 -8.29 -15.20
N PRO A 118 -3.38 -7.64 -15.78
CA PRO A 118 -3.20 -6.34 -16.44
C PRO A 118 -2.93 -5.20 -15.45
N PHE A 119 -3.36 -5.36 -14.19
CA PHE A 119 -3.21 -4.39 -13.12
C PHE A 119 -2.58 -5.05 -11.88
N ASN A 120 -2.07 -4.23 -10.97
CA ASN A 120 -1.65 -4.69 -9.65
C ASN A 120 -2.87 -5.29 -8.91
N PRO A 121 -2.89 -6.60 -8.58
CA PRO A 121 -4.08 -7.25 -8.05
C PRO A 121 -4.53 -6.69 -6.71
N ALA A 122 -3.58 -6.34 -5.83
CA ALA A 122 -3.89 -5.77 -4.52
C ALA A 122 -4.63 -4.43 -4.68
N MET A 123 -4.21 -3.60 -5.63
CA MET A 123 -4.85 -2.31 -5.87
C MET A 123 -6.22 -2.42 -6.53
N VAL A 124 -6.48 -3.47 -7.32
CA VAL A 124 -7.84 -3.75 -7.82
C VAL A 124 -8.78 -4.09 -6.66
N GLY A 125 -8.33 -4.93 -5.72
CA GLY A 125 -9.08 -5.22 -4.50
C GLY A 125 -9.35 -3.95 -3.67
N TYR A 126 -8.31 -3.14 -3.48
CA TYR A 126 -8.42 -1.85 -2.77
C TYR A 126 -9.39 -0.88 -3.45
N ALA A 127 -9.31 -0.72 -4.78
CA ALA A 127 -10.20 0.16 -5.55
C ALA A 127 -11.67 -0.30 -5.46
N LEU A 128 -11.92 -1.61 -5.53
CA LEU A 128 -13.27 -2.14 -5.33
C LEU A 128 -13.79 -1.83 -3.93
N LEU A 129 -12.97 -2.01 -2.89
CA LEU A 129 -13.37 -1.69 -1.52
C LEU A 129 -13.65 -0.21 -1.32
N LEU A 130 -12.82 0.68 -1.90
CA LEU A 130 -13.04 2.12 -1.86
C LEU A 130 -14.38 2.53 -2.47
N VAL A 131 -14.76 1.94 -3.60
CA VAL A 131 -16.00 2.30 -4.31
C VAL A 131 -17.22 1.66 -3.65
N SER A 132 -17.13 0.40 -3.24
CA SER A 132 -18.27 -0.35 -2.70
C SER A 132 -18.51 -0.12 -1.21
N PHE A 133 -17.46 0.19 -0.43
CA PHE A 133 -17.54 0.33 1.03
C PHE A 133 -16.80 1.59 1.53
N PRO A 134 -17.13 2.79 1.00
CA PRO A 134 -16.40 4.02 1.32
C PRO A 134 -16.41 4.35 2.82
N THR A 135 -17.51 4.09 3.51
CA THR A 135 -17.66 4.36 4.95
C THR A 135 -16.65 3.60 5.79
N HIS A 136 -16.35 2.34 5.46
CA HIS A 136 -15.34 1.56 6.18
C HIS A 136 -13.92 1.97 5.78
N MET A 137 -13.73 2.39 4.54
CA MET A 137 -12.42 2.75 4.00
C MET A 137 -11.91 4.12 4.47
N THR A 138 -12.78 4.98 4.96
CA THR A 138 -12.42 6.30 5.51
C THR A 138 -12.13 6.28 7.02
N LEU A 139 -12.38 5.18 7.73
CA LEU A 139 -12.21 5.06 9.19
C LEU A 139 -10.75 4.85 9.61
N TRP A 140 -9.94 5.90 9.50
CA TRP A 140 -8.55 5.88 9.98
C TRP A 140 -8.48 6.34 11.43
N ALA A 141 -8.19 5.41 12.33
CA ALA A 141 -8.00 5.75 13.75
C ALA A 141 -6.83 6.71 13.94
N PRO A 142 -6.95 7.69 14.86
CA PRO A 142 -5.79 8.44 15.31
C PRO A 142 -4.79 7.50 16.02
N PRO A 143 -3.55 7.96 16.30
CA PRO A 143 -2.60 7.15 17.04
C PRO A 143 -3.20 6.66 18.36
N GLN A 144 -3.12 5.35 18.59
CA GLN A 144 -3.76 4.67 19.71
C GLN A 144 -2.81 3.65 20.35
N SER A 145 -3.23 3.05 21.46
CA SER A 145 -2.44 2.02 22.13
C SER A 145 -2.22 0.82 21.21
N LEU A 146 -1.13 0.07 21.44
CA LEU A 146 -0.84 -1.14 20.69
C LEU A 146 -1.98 -2.17 20.80
N TRP A 147 -2.58 -2.26 21.99
CA TRP A 147 -3.68 -3.15 22.32
C TRP A 147 -4.93 -2.33 22.69
N PRO A 148 -5.74 -1.89 21.72
CA PRO A 148 -6.97 -1.19 22.02
C PRO A 148 -8.05 -2.18 22.50
N ASP A 149 -8.89 -1.76 23.45
CA ASP A 149 -9.99 -2.59 23.97
C ASP A 149 -11.00 -2.98 22.87
N SER A 150 -11.09 -2.15 21.83
CA SER A 150 -11.93 -2.37 20.65
C SER A 150 -11.32 -3.32 19.61
N LEU A 151 -10.11 -3.88 19.82
CA LEU A 151 -9.43 -4.75 18.84
C LEU A 151 -10.30 -5.92 18.36
N TRP A 152 -10.86 -6.70 19.29
CA TRP A 152 -11.68 -7.86 18.90
C TRP A 152 -13.00 -7.47 18.23
N PRO A 153 -13.75 -6.49 18.76
CA PRO A 153 -14.92 -5.94 18.06
C PRO A 153 -14.61 -5.38 16.67
N GLN A 154 -13.45 -4.71 16.47
CA GLN A 154 -13.00 -4.21 15.17
C GLN A 154 -12.84 -5.36 14.17
N ILE A 155 -12.07 -6.39 14.56
CA ILE A 155 -11.80 -7.53 13.68
C ILE A 155 -13.10 -8.29 13.35
N MET A 156 -13.97 -8.50 14.34
CA MET A 156 -15.24 -9.21 14.15
C MET A 156 -16.30 -8.38 13.40
N GLY A 157 -16.12 -7.06 13.31
CA GLY A 157 -17.10 -6.14 12.72
C GLY A 157 -18.35 -5.96 13.58
N THR A 158 -18.23 -6.09 14.90
CA THR A 158 -19.34 -5.98 15.86
C THR A 158 -19.39 -4.63 16.59
N LEU A 159 -18.54 -3.68 16.20
CA LEU A 159 -18.58 -2.33 16.73
C LEU A 159 -19.92 -1.64 16.45
N THR A 160 -20.43 -0.93 17.45
CA THR A 160 -21.58 -0.04 17.28
C THR A 160 -21.19 1.16 16.42
N THR A 161 -22.16 1.79 15.76
CA THR A 161 -21.95 3.01 14.98
C THR A 161 -21.29 4.12 15.81
N SER A 162 -21.73 4.29 17.06
CA SER A 162 -21.13 5.25 18.00
C SER A 162 -19.65 4.99 18.31
N ALA A 163 -19.24 3.72 18.37
CA ALA A 163 -17.85 3.35 18.62
C ALA A 163 -16.99 3.51 17.35
N LEU A 164 -17.58 3.33 16.16
CA LEU A 164 -16.91 3.60 14.89
C LEU A 164 -16.65 5.09 14.70
N ASP A 165 -17.62 5.95 15.05
CA ASP A 165 -17.46 7.40 14.97
C ASP A 165 -16.33 7.90 15.89
N GLY A 166 -16.21 7.33 17.09
CA GLY A 166 -15.10 7.65 18.02
C GLY A 166 -13.73 7.15 17.56
N LEU A 167 -13.68 6.20 16.62
CA LEU A 167 -12.45 5.74 15.98
C LEU A 167 -12.16 6.48 14.67
N SER A 168 -13.07 7.31 14.17
CA SER A 168 -12.86 8.04 12.93
C SER A 168 -11.98 9.27 13.17
N GLY A 169 -10.77 9.26 12.63
CA GLY A 169 -9.85 10.39 12.66
C GLY A 169 -9.54 10.89 11.25
N ALA A 170 -9.49 12.21 11.05
CA ALA A 170 -9.02 12.77 9.80
C ALA A 170 -7.52 12.47 9.63
N THR A 171 -7.12 11.96 8.46
CA THR A 171 -5.69 11.86 8.13
C THR A 171 -5.12 13.26 7.90
N PRO A 172 -3.81 13.51 8.07
CA PRO A 172 -3.25 14.84 7.86
C PRO A 172 -3.57 15.45 6.50
N LEU A 173 -3.51 14.63 5.44
CA LEU A 173 -3.78 15.08 4.09
C LEU A 173 -5.27 15.40 3.89
N ASP A 174 -6.15 14.58 4.46
CA ASP A 174 -7.59 14.77 4.39
C ASP A 174 -8.06 15.99 5.19
N ALA A 175 -7.53 16.16 6.41
CA ALA A 175 -7.80 17.31 7.27
C ALA A 175 -7.35 18.62 6.60
N PHE A 176 -6.15 18.62 6.00
CA PHE A 176 -5.63 19.79 5.30
C PHE A 176 -6.44 20.13 4.04
N LYS A 177 -6.88 19.12 3.28
CA LYS A 177 -7.74 19.31 2.10
C LYS A 177 -9.08 19.93 2.46
N HIS A 178 -9.63 19.64 3.64
CA HIS A 178 -10.93 20.10 4.10
C HIS A 178 -10.90 21.29 5.08
N LYS A 179 -9.75 21.96 5.26
CA LYS A 179 -9.60 23.09 6.22
C LYS A 179 -10.52 24.30 5.96
N GLY A 180 -11.19 24.35 4.81
CA GLY A 180 -11.96 25.50 4.35
C GLY A 180 -11.09 26.49 3.55
N GLU A 181 -11.66 27.09 2.51
CA GLU A 181 -10.91 27.99 1.61
C GLU A 181 -10.42 29.26 2.32
N ALA A 182 -11.18 29.78 3.29
CA ALA A 182 -10.83 31.01 4.00
C ALA A 182 -9.72 30.84 5.05
N VAL A 183 -9.40 29.61 5.45
CA VAL A 183 -8.44 29.33 6.53
C VAL A 183 -7.04 29.20 5.95
N MET A 184 -6.09 30.00 6.42
CA MET A 184 -4.70 29.90 5.98
C MET A 184 -4.05 28.62 6.53
N ALA A 185 -3.05 28.08 5.83
CA ALA A 185 -2.30 26.91 6.26
C ALA A 185 -1.65 27.13 7.63
N SER A 186 -1.10 28.32 7.89
CA SER A 186 -0.53 28.69 9.19
C SER A 186 -1.56 28.67 10.31
N GLU A 187 -2.76 29.20 10.06
CA GLU A 187 -3.88 29.22 11.01
C GLU A 187 -4.41 27.81 11.27
N PHE A 188 -4.57 27.02 10.21
CA PHE A 188 -4.99 25.62 10.30
C PHE A 188 -4.03 24.82 11.17
N TRP A 189 -2.71 24.96 10.99
CA TRP A 189 -1.75 24.24 11.82
C TRP A 189 -1.64 24.81 13.24
N ALA A 190 -1.86 26.12 13.42
CA ALA A 190 -1.86 26.76 14.74
C ALA A 190 -3.04 26.29 15.62
N SER A 191 -4.18 25.94 15.02
CA SER A 191 -5.36 25.46 15.75
C SER A 191 -5.27 24.01 16.24
N SER A 192 -4.15 23.32 15.96
CA SER A 192 -3.93 21.90 16.33
C SER A 192 -5.10 21.00 15.86
N PRO A 193 -5.32 20.88 14.54
CA PRO A 193 -6.53 20.30 13.96
C PRO A 193 -6.56 18.77 14.04
N LEU A 194 -5.46 18.16 14.49
CA LEU A 194 -5.27 16.73 14.60
C LEU A 194 -4.85 16.39 16.04
N PRO A 195 -5.18 15.19 16.53
CA PRO A 195 -4.65 14.69 17.79
C PRO A 195 -3.12 14.76 17.83
N GLU A 196 -2.59 15.06 19.00
CA GLU A 196 -1.15 15.22 19.21
C GLU A 196 -0.38 13.98 18.73
N GLY A 197 0.77 14.20 18.09
CA GLY A 197 1.60 13.12 17.57
C GLY A 197 1.18 12.54 16.22
N THR A 198 -0.04 12.79 15.72
CA THR A 198 -0.54 12.25 14.44
C THR A 198 0.39 12.56 13.26
N LEU A 199 0.81 13.81 13.10
CA LEU A 199 1.70 14.22 12.00
C LEU A 199 3.07 13.51 12.09
N SER A 200 3.59 13.36 13.30
CA SER A 200 4.86 12.68 13.55
C SER A 200 4.76 11.18 13.27
N ALA A 201 3.63 10.54 13.61
CA ALA A 201 3.36 9.14 13.35
C ALA A 201 3.39 8.86 11.85
N TRP A 202 2.63 9.63 11.04
CA TRP A 202 2.62 9.50 9.59
C TRP A 202 4.00 9.70 8.97
N ARG A 203 4.74 10.73 9.42
CA ARG A 203 6.12 10.96 8.97
C ARG A 203 7.03 9.76 9.27
N ASN A 204 6.97 9.21 10.47
CA ASN A 204 7.79 8.07 10.89
C ASN A 204 7.44 6.80 10.09
N ILE A 205 6.15 6.58 9.80
CA ILE A 205 5.67 5.50 8.94
C ILE A 205 6.20 5.67 7.52
N ALA A 206 6.10 6.87 6.96
CA ALA A 206 6.66 7.21 5.65
C ALA A 206 8.17 6.90 5.57
N LEU A 207 8.95 7.30 6.58
CA LEU A 207 10.38 7.01 6.66
C LEU A 207 10.68 5.51 6.79
N ALA A 208 9.83 4.76 7.49
CA ALA A 208 9.96 3.30 7.58
C ALA A 208 9.68 2.61 6.24
N TRP A 209 8.68 3.07 5.48
CA TRP A 209 8.45 2.63 4.11
C TRP A 209 9.61 2.98 3.19
N LEU A 210 10.17 4.18 3.32
CA LEU A 210 11.36 4.60 2.58
C LEU A 210 12.55 3.68 2.87
N ALA A 211 12.80 3.35 4.13
CA ALA A 211 13.87 2.43 4.52
C ALA A 211 13.71 1.06 3.85
N GLY A 212 12.51 0.49 3.86
CA GLY A 212 12.18 -0.75 3.16
C GLY A 212 12.39 -0.65 1.64
N GLY A 213 11.89 0.42 1.02
CA GLY A 213 12.06 0.69 -0.41
C GLY A 213 13.53 0.86 -0.83
N MET A 214 14.34 1.52 0.00
CA MET A 214 15.79 1.66 -0.23
C MET A 214 16.50 0.31 -0.21
N VAL A 215 16.12 -0.59 0.71
CA VAL A 215 16.67 -1.96 0.72
C VAL A 215 16.38 -2.68 -0.60
N LEU A 216 15.17 -2.54 -1.16
CA LEU A 216 14.82 -3.16 -2.44
C LEU A 216 15.65 -2.60 -3.62
N ILE A 217 15.93 -1.29 -3.62
CA ILE A 217 16.78 -0.65 -4.63
C ILE A 217 18.24 -1.10 -4.49
N VAL A 218 18.79 -1.09 -3.28
CA VAL A 218 20.18 -1.50 -3.01
C VAL A 218 20.40 -2.98 -3.37
N LYS A 219 19.41 -3.84 -3.06
CA LYS A 219 19.39 -5.25 -3.47
C LYS A 219 19.14 -5.45 -4.97
N ARG A 220 18.88 -4.38 -5.72
CA ARG A 220 18.56 -4.38 -7.16
C ARG A 220 17.37 -5.26 -7.52
N LEU A 221 16.40 -5.38 -6.60
CA LEU A 221 15.16 -6.14 -6.81
C LEU A 221 14.11 -5.29 -7.55
N ILE A 222 14.10 -3.98 -7.28
CA ILE A 222 13.31 -2.99 -8.02
C ILE A 222 14.23 -1.97 -8.68
N SER A 223 13.78 -1.37 -9.77
CA SER A 223 14.51 -0.29 -10.44
C SER A 223 14.12 1.07 -9.86
N TRP A 224 15.10 1.94 -9.65
CA TRP A 224 14.90 3.30 -9.13
C TRP A 224 14.05 4.23 -10.02
N HIS A 225 13.95 3.94 -11.33
CA HIS A 225 13.28 4.79 -12.31
C HIS A 225 11.82 5.10 -11.93
N ILE A 226 11.02 4.09 -11.55
CA ILE A 226 9.59 4.30 -11.23
C ILE A 226 9.43 5.11 -9.93
N PRO A 227 10.03 4.73 -8.78
CA PRO A 227 9.87 5.51 -7.55
C PRO A 227 10.37 6.95 -7.70
N VAL A 228 11.53 7.16 -8.31
CA VAL A 228 12.09 8.51 -8.48
C VAL A 228 11.23 9.37 -9.41
N ALA A 229 10.70 8.81 -10.49
CA ALA A 229 9.83 9.56 -11.39
C ALA A 229 8.49 9.93 -10.73
N MET A 230 7.88 9.01 -9.98
CA MET A 230 6.63 9.27 -9.24
C MET A 230 6.82 10.31 -8.14
N LEU A 231 7.85 10.15 -7.29
CA LEU A 231 8.13 11.12 -6.23
C LEU A 231 8.58 12.46 -6.80
N GLY A 232 9.34 12.45 -7.90
CA GLY A 232 9.79 13.65 -8.60
C GLY A 232 8.65 14.46 -9.19
N SER A 233 7.66 13.82 -9.83
CA SER A 233 6.49 14.53 -10.36
C SER A 233 5.58 15.06 -9.26
N ILE A 234 5.34 14.29 -8.19
CA ILE A 234 4.62 14.77 -7.00
C ILE A 234 5.32 16.00 -6.42
N MET A 235 6.64 15.92 -6.22
CA MET A 235 7.42 17.02 -5.64
C MET A 235 7.42 18.26 -6.53
N LEU A 236 7.57 18.09 -7.85
CA LEU A 236 7.53 19.20 -8.80
C LEU A 236 6.17 19.89 -8.82
N LEU A 237 5.09 19.13 -8.98
CA LEU A 237 3.74 19.72 -9.08
C LEU A 237 3.29 20.35 -7.76
N SER A 238 3.52 19.68 -6.63
CA SER A 238 3.23 20.27 -5.32
C SER A 238 4.07 21.52 -5.06
N ALA A 239 5.33 21.57 -5.51
CA ALA A 239 6.17 22.76 -5.37
C ALA A 239 5.65 23.93 -6.22
N LEU A 240 5.13 23.67 -7.42
CA LEU A 240 4.52 24.71 -8.25
C LEU A 240 3.27 25.29 -7.61
N HIS A 241 2.37 24.44 -7.09
CA HIS A 241 1.19 24.91 -6.35
C HIS A 241 1.61 25.68 -5.09
N TYR A 242 2.52 25.13 -4.29
CA TYR A 242 3.03 25.79 -3.10
C TYR A 242 3.71 27.14 -3.39
N ALA A 243 4.44 27.25 -4.49
CA ALA A 243 5.07 28.50 -4.91
C ALA A 243 4.05 29.55 -5.39
N SER A 244 2.92 29.11 -5.98
CA SER A 244 1.84 30.03 -6.36
C SER A 244 1.11 30.61 -5.16
N ASP A 245 0.87 29.79 -4.13
CA ASP A 245 0.22 30.22 -2.90
C ASP A 245 0.64 29.37 -1.69
N THR A 246 1.64 29.88 -0.96
CA THR A 246 2.14 29.25 0.26
C THR A 246 1.12 29.21 1.40
N SER A 247 0.07 30.02 1.31
CA SER A 247 -0.94 30.16 2.37
C SER A 247 -2.08 29.16 2.23
N HIS A 248 -2.32 28.60 1.04
CA HIS A 248 -3.39 27.62 0.83
C HIS A 248 -2.91 26.21 0.49
N PHE A 249 -1.76 26.07 -0.17
CA PHE A 249 -1.25 24.76 -0.59
C PHE A 249 -0.31 24.14 0.44
N ALA A 250 -0.29 22.80 0.49
CA ALA A 250 0.63 22.07 1.36
C ALA A 250 2.04 22.06 0.76
N SER A 251 3.04 22.00 1.65
CA SER A 251 4.44 21.91 1.20
C SER A 251 4.72 20.59 0.46
N PRO A 252 5.71 20.53 -0.45
CA PRO A 252 6.04 19.30 -1.19
C PRO A 252 6.40 18.13 -0.27
N LEU A 253 7.15 18.41 0.81
CA LEU A 253 7.53 17.39 1.79
C LEU A 253 6.31 16.82 2.52
N PHE A 254 5.27 17.63 2.73
CA PHE A 254 4.02 17.16 3.32
C PHE A 254 3.37 16.09 2.45
N HIS A 255 3.29 16.28 1.12
CA HIS A 255 2.75 15.28 0.20
C HIS A 255 3.57 13.97 0.14
N LEU A 256 4.89 14.06 0.33
CA LEU A 256 5.76 12.88 0.32
C LEU A 256 5.73 12.11 1.66
N LEU A 257 5.68 12.81 2.78
CA LEU A 257 5.83 12.23 4.12
C LEU A 257 4.50 11.96 4.84
N THR A 258 3.37 12.36 4.25
CA THR A 258 2.04 12.04 4.78
C THR A 258 1.29 11.12 3.84
N GLY A 259 0.39 10.30 4.41
CA GLY A 259 -0.36 9.31 3.67
C GLY A 259 0.47 8.13 3.16
N ALA A 260 0.05 7.57 2.02
CA ALA A 260 0.59 6.32 1.47
C ALA A 260 1.61 6.52 0.33
N THR A 261 2.09 7.75 0.09
CA THR A 261 2.90 8.10 -1.10
C THR A 261 4.14 7.22 -1.26
N LEU A 262 4.95 7.07 -0.19
CA LEU A 262 6.18 6.26 -0.25
C LEU A 262 5.88 4.76 -0.32
N PHE A 263 4.83 4.30 0.36
CA PHE A 263 4.36 2.92 0.22
C PHE A 263 3.97 2.62 -1.24
N GLY A 264 3.18 3.51 -1.84
CA GLY A 264 2.78 3.46 -3.24
C GLY A 264 3.97 3.42 -4.20
N ALA A 265 4.94 4.31 -4.00
CA ALA A 265 6.09 4.44 -4.88
C ALA A 265 7.00 3.19 -4.90
N PHE A 266 7.26 2.57 -3.75
CA PHE A 266 8.24 1.49 -3.62
C PHE A 266 7.67 0.07 -3.61
N PHE A 267 6.38 -0.09 -3.28
CA PHE A 267 5.79 -1.42 -3.11
C PHE A 267 4.64 -1.71 -4.06
N ILE A 268 3.95 -0.68 -4.56
CA ILE A 268 2.79 -0.84 -5.45
C ILE A 268 3.18 -0.54 -6.90
N ALA A 269 3.73 0.65 -7.16
CA ALA A 269 4.04 1.10 -8.51
C ALA A 269 5.17 0.30 -9.18
N THR A 270 6.01 -0.36 -8.38
CA THR A 270 7.13 -1.20 -8.87
C THR A 270 6.76 -2.67 -9.06
N ASP A 271 5.47 -3.02 -9.13
CA ASP A 271 5.04 -4.38 -9.43
C ASP A 271 5.62 -4.86 -10.78
N PRO A 272 6.45 -5.93 -10.80
CA PRO A 272 7.14 -6.35 -12.02
C PRO A 272 6.22 -6.83 -13.15
N VAL A 273 4.95 -7.16 -12.85
CA VAL A 273 4.01 -7.65 -13.87
C VAL A 273 3.25 -6.51 -14.53
N SER A 274 2.67 -5.59 -13.74
CA SER A 274 1.86 -4.50 -14.31
C SER A 274 2.67 -3.27 -14.72
N ALA A 275 3.91 -3.12 -14.25
CA ALA A 275 4.71 -1.94 -14.55
C ALA A 275 5.38 -1.97 -15.94
N ALA A 276 5.73 -0.78 -16.43
CA ALA A 276 6.48 -0.65 -17.68
C ALA A 276 7.87 -1.33 -17.60
N THR A 277 8.31 -1.93 -18.71
CA THR A 277 9.55 -2.71 -18.78
C THR A 277 10.77 -1.88 -19.23
N SER A 278 10.59 -0.97 -20.20
CA SER A 278 11.67 -0.12 -20.74
C SER A 278 12.07 1.00 -19.78
N ARG A 279 13.34 1.46 -19.82
CA ARG A 279 13.83 2.51 -18.90
C ARG A 279 13.05 3.82 -19.05
N GLN A 280 12.80 4.25 -20.28
CA GLN A 280 11.99 5.45 -20.56
C GLN A 280 10.52 5.23 -20.19
N GLY A 281 9.96 4.06 -20.50
CA GLY A 281 8.59 3.72 -20.13
C GLY A 281 8.37 3.74 -18.61
N LYS A 282 9.35 3.29 -17.83
CA LYS A 282 9.33 3.35 -16.36
C LYS A 282 9.29 4.78 -15.83
N LEU A 283 10.05 5.69 -16.44
CA LEU A 283 10.04 7.10 -16.06
C LEU A 283 8.70 7.75 -16.39
N LEU A 284 8.16 7.51 -17.59
CA LEU A 284 6.86 8.06 -17.99
C LEU A 284 5.72 7.48 -17.15
N TYR A 285 5.74 6.17 -16.88
CA TYR A 285 4.78 5.47 -16.04
C TYR A 285 4.77 6.03 -14.61
N GLY A 286 5.95 6.12 -13.97
CA GLY A 286 6.07 6.69 -12.62
C GLY A 286 5.64 8.16 -12.58
N ALA A 287 6.11 8.97 -13.53
CA ALA A 287 5.73 10.38 -13.62
C ALA A 287 4.23 10.56 -13.77
N GLY A 288 3.59 9.76 -14.65
CA GLY A 288 2.14 9.77 -14.87
C GLY A 288 1.35 9.43 -13.61
N ILE A 289 1.78 8.42 -12.84
CA ILE A 289 1.17 8.12 -11.53
C ILE A 289 1.26 9.34 -10.61
N GLY A 290 2.45 9.94 -10.47
CA GLY A 290 2.63 11.07 -9.57
C GLY A 290 1.88 12.33 -10.00
N VAL A 291 1.66 12.54 -11.30
CA VAL A 291 0.79 13.60 -11.83
C VAL A 291 -0.66 13.34 -11.39
N LEU A 292 -1.17 12.13 -11.61
CA LEU A 292 -2.54 11.75 -11.23
C LEU A 292 -2.80 11.80 -9.72
N VAL A 293 -1.76 11.65 -8.89
CA VAL A 293 -1.89 11.76 -7.42
C VAL A 293 -2.10 13.21 -6.96
N ILE A 294 -1.55 14.20 -7.69
CA ILE A 294 -1.67 15.62 -7.34
C ILE A 294 -2.89 16.29 -7.94
N LEU A 295 -3.32 15.87 -9.14
CA LEU A 295 -4.56 16.34 -9.78
C LEU A 295 -5.80 15.99 -8.95
#